data_AF-A0A920VXK7-F1
#
_entry.id   AF-A0A920VXK7-F1
#
_cell.length_a   1.000
_cell.length_b   1.000
_cell.length_c   1.000
_cell.angle_alpha   90.00
_cell.angle_beta   90.00
_cell.angle_gamma   90.00
#
_symmetry.space_group_name_H-M   'P 1'
#
loop_
_entity.id
_entity.type
_entity.pdbx_description
1 polymer ?
#
loop_
_entity_poly.entity_id
_entity_poly.type
_entity_poly.pdbx_seq_one_letter_code
_entity_poly.pdbx_strand_id
1 'polypeptide(L)' 'MMIGNSMRSDIVPIVQIGGHAVHIPYSSTWEHEQDHPSVDINHYSELKHMGMLPKLIKEKK' A
#
# COMPACT_ATOMS: atom_id res chain seq x y z
N MET A 1 2.92 -2.69 10.01
CA MET A 1 2.11 -2.30 8.84
C MET A 1 2.63 -0.95 8.36
N MET A 2 2.95 -0.84 7.07
CA MET A 2 3.38 0.41 6.41
C MET A 2 2.20 1.03 5.65
N ILE A 3 2.13 2.36 5.58
CA ILE A 3 1.13 3.09 4.80
C ILE A 3 1.87 4.13 3.96
N GLY A 4 1.66 4.14 2.65
CA GLY A 4 2.38 5.05 1.76
C GLY A 4 1.75 5.18 0.38
N ASN A 5 2.28 6.09 -0.42
CA ASN A 5 1.77 6.38 -1.76
C ASN A 5 2.65 5.82 -2.86
N SER A 6 3.90 5.42 -2.57
CA SER A 6 4.80 4.87 -3.58
C SER A 6 4.84 3.35 -3.50
N MET A 7 4.47 2.69 -4.60
CA MET A 7 4.54 1.22 -4.68
C MET A 7 5.97 0.71 -4.49
N ARG A 8 6.96 1.44 -4.99
CA ARG A 8 8.37 1.00 -5.01
C ARG A 8 9.05 1.11 -3.65
N SER A 9 8.84 2.18 -2.89
CA SER A 9 9.51 2.38 -1.59
C SER A 9 8.67 1.92 -0.40
N ASP A 10 7.35 2.08 -0.48
CA ASP A 10 6.50 1.91 0.71
C ASP A 10 5.81 0.55 0.74
N ILE A 11 5.51 -0.01 -0.43
CA ILE A 11 4.64 -1.20 -0.54
C ILE A 11 5.45 -2.45 -0.82
N VAL A 12 6.14 -2.50 -1.95
CA VAL A 12 6.85 -3.70 -2.42
C VAL A 12 7.87 -4.22 -1.39
N PRO A 13 8.75 -3.39 -0.79
CA PRO A 13 9.74 -3.89 0.16
C PRO A 13 9.10 -4.49 1.40
N ILE A 14 7.99 -3.92 1.86
CA ILE A 14 7.29 -4.34 3.06
C ILE A 14 6.56 -5.66 2.83
N VAL A 15 5.89 -5.81 1.68
CA VAL A 15 5.23 -7.06 1.31
C VAL A 15 6.26 -8.18 1.10
N GLN A 16 7.41 -7.89 0.49
CA GLN A 16 8.49 -8.87 0.26
C GLN A 16 9.10 -9.43 1.55
N ILE A 17 9.11 -8.67 2.64
CA ILE A 17 9.57 -9.15 3.96
C ILE A 17 8.45 -9.78 4.79
N GLY A 18 7.26 -10.02 4.21
CA GLY A 18 6.10 -10.60 4.90
C GLY A 18 5.34 -9.62 5.79
N GLY A 19 5.56 -8.31 5.64
CA GLY A 19 4.84 -7.28 6.35
C GLY A 19 3.58 -6.82 5.60
N HIS A 20 2.61 -6.27 6.33
CA HIS A 20 1.43 -5.64 5.72
C HIS A 20 1.74 -4.23 5.22
N ALA A 21 1.29 -3.89 4.01
CA ALA A 21 1.40 -2.57 3.42
C ALA A 21 0.04 -2.06 2.90
N VAL A 22 -0.20 -0.76 3.06
CA VAL A 22 -1.40 -0.07 2.59
C VAL A 22 -1.01 1.02 1.61
N HIS A 23 -1.45 0.91 0.36
CA HIS A 23 -1.23 1.93 -0.66
C HIS A 23 -2.35 2.95 -0.66
N ILE A 24 -1.99 4.23 -0.71
CA ILE A 24 -2.93 5.33 -0.89
C ILE A 24 -2.47 6.12 -2.12
N PRO A 25 -3.05 5.85 -3.31
CA PRO A 25 -2.65 6.53 -4.53
C PRO A 25 -2.80 8.05 -4.40
N TYR A 26 -1.79 8.79 -4.86
CA TYR A 26 -1.85 10.25 -4.95
C TYR A 26 -1.80 10.66 -6.42
N SER A 27 -2.71 11.53 -6.86
CA SER A 27 -2.95 11.84 -8.28
C SER A 27 -1.80 12.53 -9.02
N SER A 28 -0.69 12.85 -8.34
CA SER A 28 0.53 13.39 -8.95
C SER A 28 1.71 12.42 -8.89
N THR A 29 1.48 11.12 -8.70
CA THR A 29 2.53 10.11 -8.83
C THR A 29 3.06 10.11 -10.26
N TRP A 30 4.38 10.15 -10.39
CA TRP A 30 5.07 10.22 -11.67
C TRP A 30 4.72 8.99 -12.51
N GLU A 31 4.50 9.14 -13.82
CA GLU A 31 4.10 8.05 -14.72
C GLU A 31 5.06 6.83 -14.65
N HIS A 32 6.33 7.06 -14.30
CA HIS A 32 7.35 6.04 -14.10
C HIS A 32 7.21 5.21 -12.80
N GLU A 33 6.27 5.52 -11.90
CA GLU A 33 6.01 4.72 -10.69
C GLU A 33 5.02 3.57 -10.91
N GLN A 34 4.40 3.45 -12.09
CA GLN A 34 3.41 2.40 -12.35
C GLN A 34 4.02 1.00 -12.55
N ASP A 35 5.30 0.93 -12.92
CA ASP A 35 6.01 -0.34 -13.02
C ASP A 35 6.57 -0.76 -11.66
N HIS A 36 5.89 -1.73 -11.03
CA HIS A 36 6.36 -2.38 -9.82
C HIS A 36 6.17 -3.90 -9.89
N PRO A 37 6.97 -4.69 -9.15
CA PRO A 37 6.75 -6.13 -9.01
C PRO A 37 5.35 -6.44 -8.46
N SER A 38 4.80 -7.59 -8.83
CA SER A 38 3.56 -8.09 -8.23
C SER A 38 3.70 -8.22 -6.71
N VAL A 39 2.68 -7.78 -5.97
CA VAL A 39 2.63 -7.86 -4.50
C VAL A 39 1.66 -8.96 -4.05
N ASP A 40 1.96 -9.60 -2.93
CA ASP A 40 1.05 -10.56 -2.28
C ASP A 40 -0.20 -9.85 -1.75
N ILE A 41 -1.36 -10.23 -2.30
CA ILE A 41 -2.67 -9.67 -1.96
C ILE A 41 -3.09 -9.90 -0.50
N ASN A 42 -2.53 -10.90 0.18
CA ASN A 42 -2.83 -11.15 1.60
C ASN A 42 -2.19 -10.08 2.51
N HIS A 43 -1.05 -9.54 2.06
CA HIS A 43 -0.28 -8.53 2.77
C HIS A 43 -0.48 -7.11 2.20
N TYR A 44 -1.15 -6.98 1.07
CA TYR A 44 -1.43 -5.70 0.41
C TYR A 44 -2.87 -5.23 0.65
N SER A 45 -3.07 -3.91 0.75
CA SER A 45 -4.39 -3.28 0.73
C SER A 45 -4.29 -1.90 0.09
N GLU A 46 -5.33 -1.47 -0.62
CA GLU A 46 -5.36 -0.13 -1.23
C GLU A 46 -6.53 0.68 -0.66
N LEU A 47 -6.28 1.95 -0.33
CA LEU A 47 -7.31 2.87 0.15
C LEU A 47 -7.33 4.12 -0.72
N LYS A 48 -8.54 4.62 -1.02
CA LYS A 48 -8.72 5.87 -1.78
C LYS A 48 -8.19 7.12 -1.07
N HIS A 49 -8.19 7.12 0.27
CA HIS A 49 -7.70 8.22 1.09
C HIS A 49 -7.46 7.77 2.53
N MET A 50 -6.62 8.51 3.25
CA MET A 50 -6.17 8.18 4.61
C MET A 50 -7.32 8.07 5.63
N GLY A 51 -8.43 8.79 5.42
CA GLY A 51 -9.63 8.68 6.28
C GLY A 51 -10.27 7.28 6.34
N MET A 52 -9.95 6.37 5.41
CA MET A 52 -10.45 4.99 5.44
C MET A 52 -9.63 4.08 6.37
N LEU A 53 -8.43 4.50 6.78
CA LEU A 53 -7.50 3.67 7.56
C LEU A 53 -8.08 3.18 8.89
N PRO A 54 -8.81 4.00 9.69
CA PRO A 54 -9.41 3.52 10.93
C PRO A 54 -10.42 2.38 10.73
N LYS A 55 -11.14 2.36 9.59
CA LYS A 55 -12.07 1.26 9.26
C LYS A 55 -11.30 -0.03 8.97
N LEU A 56 -10.26 0.04 8.14
CA LEU A 56 -9.41 -1.11 7.80
C LEU A 56 -8.76 -1.75 9.04
N ILE A 57 -8.26 -0.93 9.97
CA ILE A 57 -7.63 -1.42 11.21
C ILE A 57 -8.65 -2.16 12.09
N LYS A 58 -9.91 -1.73 12.11
CA LYS A 58 -10.97 -2.41 12.85
C LYS A 58 -11.36 -3.75 12.23
N GLU A 59 -11.33 -3.87 10.90
CA GLU A 59 -11.68 -5.10 10.17
C GLU A 59 -10.58 -6.17 10.21
N LYS A 60 -9.32 -5.79 10.43
CA LYS A 60 -8.17 -6.70 10.56
C LYS A 60 -7.89 -7.18 11.98
N LYS A 61 -8.67 -6.72 12.97
CA LYS A 61 -8.63 -7.18 14.36
C LYS A 61 -9.54 -8.38 14.54
#